data_AF-A0A8C6LVQ4-F1
#
_entry.id   AF-A0A8C6LVQ4-F1
#
_cell.length_a   1.000
_cell.length_b   1.000
_cell.length_c   1.000
_cell.angle_alpha   90.00
_cell.angle_beta   90.00
_cell.angle_gamma   90.00
#
_symmetry.space_group_name_H-M   'P 1'
#
loop_
_entity.id
_entity.type
_entity.pdbx_description
1 polymer ?
#
loop_
_entity_poly.entity_id
_entity_poly.type
_entity_poly.pdbx_seq_one_letter_code
_entity_poly.pdbx_strand_id
1 'polypeptide(L)'
;YLVFRVFPSSCDGKKTYELSMKELHTSDPCPTVSKYLETDYICVRATHKTICEGSTKHLVDENISAGRRQLIFILGAYFGRQDKKTCSKGRPESEIQNCDCSKSVTDIVAHNCNGGNSCNIEVSTKVLTDPCTGTYKYLELAYECQSKKTSP
;
A
#
# COMPACT_ATOMS: atom_id res chain seq x y z
N TYR A 1 -34.32 2.46 -2.86
CA TYR A 1 -32.90 2.17 -3.18
C TYR A 1 -32.06 2.52 -1.96
N LEU A 2 -31.10 1.68 -1.58
CA LEU A 2 -30.24 1.91 -0.42
C LEU A 2 -28.80 2.05 -0.92
N VAL A 3 -28.14 3.15 -0.54
CA VAL A 3 -26.79 3.50 -0.99
C VAL A 3 -25.83 3.27 0.16
N PHE A 4 -24.80 2.46 -0.08
CA PHE A 4 -23.67 2.36 0.83
C PHE A 4 -22.58 3.29 0.32
N ARG A 5 -22.19 4.25 1.14
CA ARG A 5 -20.95 5.01 0.96
C ARG A 5 -19.90 4.37 1.84
N VAL A 6 -18.93 3.73 1.20
CA VAL A 6 -17.81 3.10 1.90
C VAL A 6 -16.54 3.75 1.37
N PHE A 7 -15.65 4.11 2.29
CA PHE A 7 -14.28 4.54 1.99
C PHE A 7 -13.35 3.37 2.27
N PRO A 8 -13.12 2.46 1.30
CA PRO A 8 -12.23 1.34 1.52
C PRO A 8 -10.79 1.85 1.61
N SER A 9 -10.23 1.95 2.82
CA SER A 9 -8.81 2.26 3.02
C SER A 9 -7.88 1.23 2.37
N SER A 10 -8.41 0.07 1.94
CA SER A 10 -7.68 -0.96 1.19
C SER A 10 -7.31 -0.55 -0.24
N CYS A 11 -7.86 0.54 -0.77
CA CYS A 11 -7.45 1.10 -2.07
C CYS A 11 -6.40 2.22 -1.97
N ASP A 12 -6.14 2.75 -0.78
CA ASP A 12 -5.25 3.90 -0.60
C ASP A 12 -3.83 3.57 -1.07
N GLY A 13 -3.25 4.48 -1.86
CA GLY A 13 -1.91 4.31 -2.43
C GLY A 13 -1.79 3.30 -3.57
N LYS A 14 -2.88 2.66 -4.02
CA LYS A 14 -2.87 1.77 -5.19
C LYS A 14 -3.07 2.53 -6.49
N LYS A 15 -2.46 2.03 -7.58
CA LYS A 15 -2.69 2.55 -8.95
C LYS A 15 -4.02 2.07 -9.52
N THR A 16 -4.39 0.84 -9.17
CA THR A 16 -5.59 0.13 -9.59
C THR A 16 -6.07 -0.72 -8.41
N TYR A 17 -7.37 -0.77 -8.17
CA TYR A 17 -7.94 -1.62 -7.13
C TYR A 17 -9.27 -2.21 -7.62
N GLU A 18 -9.39 -3.52 -7.52
CA GLU A 18 -10.65 -4.22 -7.76
C GLU A 18 -11.36 -4.40 -6.43
N LEU A 19 -12.52 -3.76 -6.30
CA LEU A 19 -13.30 -3.81 -5.08
C LEU A 19 -14.35 -4.92 -5.17
N SER A 20 -14.34 -5.84 -4.20
CA SER A 20 -15.37 -6.87 -4.07
C SER A 20 -16.37 -6.49 -3.00
N MET A 21 -17.67 -6.66 -3.28
CA MET A 21 -18.73 -6.40 -2.29
C MET A 21 -18.57 -7.23 -1.00
N LYS A 22 -17.84 -8.36 -1.05
CA LYS A 22 -17.53 -9.19 0.12
C LYS A 22 -16.56 -8.53 1.10
N GLU A 23 -15.70 -7.64 0.62
CA GLU A 23 -14.70 -6.93 1.43
C GLU A 23 -15.31 -5.80 2.26
N LEU A 24 -16.54 -5.39 1.96
CA LEU A 24 -17.17 -4.26 2.60
C LEU A 24 -17.63 -4.55 4.04
N HIS A 25 -17.58 -5.82 4.49
CA HIS A 25 -18.01 -6.25 5.83
C HIS A 25 -19.32 -5.59 6.31
N THR A 26 -20.23 -5.28 5.38
CA THR A 26 -21.50 -4.66 5.69
C THR A 26 -22.52 -5.77 5.96
N SER A 27 -23.16 -5.73 7.13
CA SER A 27 -24.35 -6.55 7.36
C SER A 27 -25.43 -6.09 6.39
N ASP A 28 -26.09 -7.01 5.69
CA ASP A 28 -27.14 -6.66 4.73
C ASP A 28 -28.37 -6.14 5.48
N PRO A 29 -28.64 -4.82 5.47
CA PRO A 29 -29.72 -4.22 6.22
C PRO A 29 -31.08 -4.43 5.52
N CYS A 30 -31.08 -4.88 4.26
CA CYS A 30 -32.29 -5.03 3.45
C CYS A 30 -32.13 -6.12 2.38
N PRO A 31 -32.27 -7.41 2.72
CA PRO A 31 -31.98 -8.55 1.83
C PRO A 31 -32.81 -8.60 0.55
N THR A 32 -34.01 -8.03 0.56
CA THR A 32 -34.97 -8.08 -0.54
C THR A 32 -34.78 -6.96 -1.58
N VAL A 33 -33.86 -6.03 -1.32
CA VAL A 33 -33.64 -4.86 -2.17
C VAL A 33 -32.30 -4.99 -2.87
N SER A 34 -32.31 -4.81 -4.19
CA SER A 34 -31.09 -4.67 -5.00
C SER A 34 -30.30 -3.45 -4.53
N LYS A 35 -29.03 -3.69 -4.23
CA LYS A 35 -28.09 -2.69 -3.71
C LYS A 35 -27.08 -2.31 -4.79
N TYR A 36 -26.52 -1.12 -4.67
CA TYR A 36 -25.37 -0.68 -5.45
C TYR A 36 -24.39 0.02 -4.52
N LEU A 37 -23.16 0.12 -4.97
CA LEU A 37 -22.10 0.81 -4.27
C LEU A 37 -21.82 2.15 -4.96
N GLU A 38 -21.75 3.20 -4.15
CA GLU A 38 -21.27 4.52 -4.58
C GLU A 38 -19.94 4.77 -3.86
N THR A 39 -18.89 5.10 -4.61
CA THR A 39 -17.57 5.42 -4.05
C THR A 39 -17.07 6.76 -4.59
N ASP A 40 -16.44 7.52 -3.70
CA ASP A 40 -15.71 8.74 -4.04
C ASP A 40 -14.23 8.50 -3.77
N TYR A 41 -13.38 8.86 -4.72
CA TYR A 41 -11.94 8.76 -4.59
C TYR A 41 -11.24 9.94 -5.26
N ILE A 42 -10.02 10.22 -4.83
CA ILE A 42 -9.15 11.23 -5.44
C ILE A 42 -7.86 10.57 -5.94
N CYS A 43 -7.38 11.01 -7.09
CA CYS A 43 -6.05 10.64 -7.57
C CYS A 43 -5.03 11.67 -7.09
N VAL A 44 -4.16 11.26 -6.17
CA VAL A 44 -3.02 12.05 -5.73
C VAL A 44 -1.75 11.62 -6.47
N ARG A 45 -0.84 12.56 -6.71
CA ARG A 45 0.43 12.26 -7.38
C ARG A 45 1.38 11.58 -6.39
N ALA A 46 1.60 10.28 -6.57
CA ALA A 46 2.46 9.47 -5.71
C ALA A 46 3.70 8.94 -6.43
N THR A 47 4.79 8.79 -5.69
CA THR A 47 5.94 7.99 -6.10
C THR A 47 5.72 6.55 -5.67
N HIS A 48 5.82 5.62 -6.62
CA HIS A 48 5.69 4.20 -6.35
C HIS A 48 7.05 3.50 -6.35
N LYS A 49 7.28 2.62 -5.38
CA LYS A 49 8.47 1.75 -5.31
C LYS A 49 8.05 0.32 -4.99
N THR A 50 8.76 -0.62 -5.60
CA THR A 50 8.61 -2.05 -5.33
C THR A 50 9.91 -2.55 -4.72
N ILE A 51 9.83 -3.25 -3.58
CA ILE A 51 10.99 -3.73 -2.83
C ILE A 51 10.77 -5.21 -2.49
N CYS A 52 11.67 -6.09 -2.91
CA CYS A 52 11.52 -7.52 -2.68
C CYS A 52 11.80 -7.90 -1.22
N GLU A 53 11.16 -8.97 -0.73
CA GLU A 53 11.43 -9.53 0.59
C GLU A 53 12.93 -9.88 0.79
N GLY A 54 13.47 -9.55 1.96
CA GLY A 54 14.89 -9.67 2.30
C GLY A 54 15.74 -8.45 1.93
N SER A 55 15.15 -7.41 1.33
CA SER A 55 15.85 -6.16 1.01
C SER A 55 15.55 -5.06 2.02
N THR A 56 16.52 -4.17 2.22
CA THR A 56 16.31 -2.91 2.95
C THR A 56 16.36 -1.75 1.97
N LYS A 57 15.36 -0.86 2.03
CA LYS A 57 15.30 0.34 1.21
C LYS A 57 15.55 1.57 2.06
N HIS A 58 16.61 2.33 1.73
CA HIS A 58 16.76 3.71 2.16
C HIS A 58 15.90 4.60 1.27
N LEU A 59 14.89 5.23 1.86
CA LEU A 59 13.96 6.13 1.18
C LEU A 59 14.33 7.55 1.58
N VAL A 60 14.53 8.43 0.60
CA VAL A 60 14.97 9.81 0.78
C VAL A 60 14.15 10.70 -0.12
N ASP A 61 13.83 11.90 0.35
CA ASP A 61 13.28 12.96 -0.51
C ASP A 61 14.28 13.30 -1.63
N GLU A 62 13.89 13.02 -2.88
CA GLU A 62 14.72 13.29 -4.07
C GLU A 62 15.02 14.79 -4.26
N ASN A 63 14.24 15.68 -3.63
CA ASN A 63 14.41 17.14 -3.72
C ASN A 63 15.29 17.73 -2.60
N ILE A 64 15.81 16.90 -1.69
CA ILE A 64 16.72 17.37 -0.64
C ILE A 64 17.97 18.05 -1.22
N SER A 65 18.38 17.61 -2.43
CA SER A 65 19.49 18.16 -3.21
C SER A 65 19.24 19.59 -3.70
N ALA A 66 17.99 20.02 -3.82
CA ALA A 66 17.60 21.35 -4.27
C ALA A 66 17.40 22.36 -3.10
N GLY A 67 17.84 22.01 -1.89
CA GLY A 67 17.71 22.85 -0.69
C GLY A 67 16.28 22.94 -0.14
N ARG A 68 15.33 22.20 -0.71
CA ARG A 68 13.94 22.12 -0.24
C ARG A 68 13.82 20.92 0.70
N ARG A 69 13.51 21.17 1.97
CA ARG A 69 13.20 20.09 2.92
C ARG A 69 11.74 19.69 2.76
N GLN A 70 11.50 18.55 2.11
CA GLN A 70 10.18 17.94 2.08
C GLN A 70 10.10 16.81 3.09
N LEU A 71 8.89 16.54 3.55
CA LEU A 71 8.57 15.45 4.45
C LEU A 71 7.93 14.32 3.67
N ILE A 72 8.35 13.10 3.95
CA ILE A 72 7.73 11.89 3.42
C ILE A 72 6.36 11.74 4.06
N PHE A 73 5.37 11.43 3.23
CA PHE A 73 4.04 11.02 3.63
C PHE A 73 3.67 9.73 2.89
N ILE A 74 3.53 8.63 3.64
CA ILE A 74 3.13 7.34 3.10
C ILE A 74 1.63 7.37 2.80
N LEU A 75 1.28 7.08 1.55
CA LEU A 75 -0.09 7.03 1.06
C LEU A 75 -0.65 5.60 1.12
N GLY A 76 0.21 4.61 0.97
CA GLY A 76 -0.17 3.20 1.10
C GLY A 76 1.05 2.29 1.00
N ALA A 77 1.03 1.20 1.76
CA ALA A 77 2.05 0.18 1.71
C ALA A 77 1.42 -1.21 1.84
N TYR A 78 1.73 -2.11 0.90
CA TYR A 78 1.16 -3.45 0.84
C TYR A 78 2.26 -4.50 0.73
N PHE A 79 2.30 -5.43 1.67
CA PHE A 79 3.26 -6.53 1.68
C PHE A 79 2.56 -7.83 1.28
N GLY A 80 3.15 -8.54 0.32
CA GLY A 80 2.55 -9.76 -0.24
C GLY A 80 3.02 -10.05 -1.65
N ARG A 81 2.18 -10.73 -2.44
CA ARG A 81 2.33 -10.97 -3.86
C ARG A 81 0.96 -10.86 -4.55
N GLN A 82 0.90 -10.02 -5.58
CA GLN A 82 -0.27 -9.79 -6.42
C GLN A 82 -0.07 -10.25 -7.88
N ASP A 83 1.17 -10.59 -8.26
CA ASP A 83 1.48 -11.10 -9.59
C ASP A 83 2.70 -12.05 -9.61
N LYS A 84 2.83 -12.83 -10.68
CA LYS A 84 3.90 -13.84 -10.85
C LYS A 84 5.24 -13.28 -11.34
N LYS A 85 5.28 -12.03 -11.81
CA LYS A 85 6.45 -11.44 -12.51
C LYS A 85 7.29 -10.60 -11.56
N THR A 86 6.66 -9.90 -10.64
CA THR A 86 7.33 -9.02 -9.70
C THR A 86 8.21 -9.82 -8.74
N CYS A 87 9.48 -9.42 -8.61
CA CYS A 87 10.45 -10.08 -7.74
C CYS A 87 10.56 -11.61 -7.95
N SER A 88 10.37 -12.12 -9.17
CA SER A 88 10.34 -13.58 -9.43
C SER A 88 11.65 -14.19 -9.94
N LYS A 89 12.65 -13.36 -10.28
CA LYS A 89 13.92 -13.85 -10.84
C LYS A 89 14.62 -14.82 -9.88
N GLY A 90 14.87 -16.04 -10.35
CA GLY A 90 15.57 -17.08 -9.59
C GLY A 90 14.74 -17.72 -8.48
N ARG A 91 13.42 -17.49 -8.45
CA ARG A 91 12.51 -18.07 -7.46
C ARG A 91 11.85 -19.35 -7.98
N PRO A 92 11.64 -20.38 -7.13
CA PRO A 92 10.84 -21.54 -7.47
C PRO A 92 9.40 -21.15 -7.80
N GLU A 93 8.77 -21.89 -8.73
CA GLU A 93 7.39 -21.62 -9.13
C GLU A 93 6.43 -21.66 -7.93
N SER A 94 6.63 -22.59 -7.00
CA SER A 94 5.80 -22.72 -5.78
C SER A 94 5.78 -21.46 -4.92
N GLU A 95 6.86 -20.66 -4.94
CA GLU A 95 6.95 -19.43 -4.15
C GLU A 95 6.27 -18.22 -4.83
N ILE A 96 5.93 -18.32 -6.12
CA ILE A 96 5.38 -17.20 -6.91
C ILE A 96 3.96 -17.45 -7.42
N GLN A 97 3.37 -18.63 -7.19
CA GLN A 97 2.01 -18.94 -7.65
C GLN A 97 0.92 -18.14 -6.94
N ASN A 98 1.05 -17.94 -5.64
CA ASN A 98 0.01 -17.31 -4.83
C ASN A 98 0.00 -15.78 -5.06
N CYS A 99 -0.90 -15.32 -5.91
CA CYS A 99 -1.10 -13.91 -6.24
C CYS A 99 -2.27 -13.27 -5.48
N ASP A 100 -3.00 -14.04 -4.67
CA ASP A 100 -4.08 -13.53 -3.82
C ASP A 100 -3.58 -13.28 -2.39
N CYS A 101 -2.32 -12.85 -2.28
CA CYS A 101 -1.68 -12.60 -1.02
C CYS A 101 -1.30 -11.13 -0.91
N SER A 102 -2.07 -10.34 -0.17
CA SER A 102 -1.68 -8.96 0.08
C SER A 102 -2.26 -8.47 1.39
N LYS A 103 -1.44 -7.77 2.18
CA LYS A 103 -1.85 -7.16 3.43
C LYS A 103 -1.35 -5.74 3.50
N SER A 104 -2.22 -4.82 3.92
CA SER A 104 -1.80 -3.45 4.23
C SER A 104 -0.85 -3.47 5.42
N VAL A 105 0.29 -2.83 5.24
CA VAL A 105 1.32 -2.57 6.26
C VAL A 105 1.60 -1.06 6.36
N THR A 106 0.66 -0.26 5.86
CA THR A 106 0.75 1.20 5.78
C THR A 106 1.10 1.81 7.12
N ASP A 107 0.45 1.40 8.20
CA ASP A 107 0.70 1.96 9.55
C ASP A 107 2.14 1.74 10.03
N ILE A 108 2.71 0.57 9.74
CA ILE A 108 4.10 0.22 10.12
C ILE A 108 5.09 1.10 9.37
N VAL A 109 4.89 1.25 8.05
CA VAL A 109 5.80 2.04 7.21
C VAL A 109 5.62 3.54 7.49
N ALA A 110 4.38 3.99 7.66
CA ALA A 110 4.04 5.36 8.01
C ALA A 110 4.65 5.77 9.36
N HIS A 111 4.57 4.93 10.38
CA HIS A 111 5.19 5.17 11.69
C HIS A 111 6.70 5.44 11.57
N ASN A 112 7.39 4.72 10.66
CA ASN A 112 8.84 4.82 10.50
C ASN A 112 9.29 5.93 9.55
N CYS A 113 8.42 6.43 8.67
CA CYS A 113 8.80 7.33 7.58
C CYS A 113 8.11 8.69 7.61
N ASN A 114 6.87 8.78 8.12
CA ASN A 114 6.11 10.02 8.06
C ASN A 114 6.78 11.14 8.85
N GLY A 115 6.81 12.34 8.27
CA GLY A 115 7.39 13.52 8.92
C GLY A 115 8.92 13.58 8.91
N GLY A 116 9.59 12.54 8.42
CA GLY A 116 11.02 12.53 8.13
C GLY A 116 11.33 12.97 6.69
N ASN A 117 12.59 13.32 6.43
CA ASN A 117 13.11 13.53 5.07
C ASN A 117 13.79 12.27 4.51
N SER A 118 14.06 11.29 5.37
CA SER A 118 14.53 9.96 5.02
C SER A 118 14.08 8.93 6.05
N CYS A 119 14.00 7.67 5.62
CA CYS A 119 13.74 6.52 6.49
C CYS A 119 14.36 5.25 5.89
N ASN A 120 14.49 4.21 6.72
CA ASN A 120 14.89 2.88 6.30
C ASN A 120 13.70 1.92 6.44
N ILE A 121 13.42 1.18 5.38
CA ILE A 121 12.36 0.19 5.34
C ILE A 121 13.00 -1.17 5.16
N GLU A 122 13.01 -1.98 6.22
CA GLU A 122 13.38 -3.39 6.14
C GLU A 122 12.18 -4.21 5.69
N VAL A 123 12.27 -4.84 4.52
CA VAL A 123 11.18 -5.66 3.97
C VAL A 123 11.40 -7.11 4.36
N SER A 124 10.90 -7.47 5.54
CA SER A 124 10.97 -8.83 6.06
C SER A 124 9.69 -9.21 6.79
N THR A 125 9.39 -10.51 6.86
CA THR A 125 8.25 -11.04 7.63
C THR A 125 8.36 -10.75 9.12
N LYS A 126 9.57 -10.52 9.63
CA LYS A 126 9.83 -10.13 11.02
C LYS A 126 9.30 -8.72 11.33
N VAL A 127 9.35 -7.82 10.36
CA VAL A 127 8.95 -6.41 10.52
C VAL A 127 7.52 -6.18 10.06
N LEU A 128 7.13 -6.75 8.92
CA LEU A 128 5.87 -6.41 8.23
C LEU A 128 4.72 -7.41 8.46
N THR A 129 4.95 -8.46 9.27
CA THR A 129 4.05 -9.63 9.44
C THR A 129 3.91 -10.45 8.16
N ASP A 130 3.90 -11.78 8.28
CA ASP A 130 3.72 -12.67 7.12
C ASP A 130 2.22 -12.87 6.79
N PRO A 131 1.72 -12.41 5.63
CA PRO A 131 0.35 -12.66 5.19
C PRO A 131 0.13 -14.06 4.56
N CYS A 132 1.19 -14.70 4.06
CA CYS A 132 1.08 -15.97 3.35
C CYS A 132 2.40 -16.75 3.37
N THR A 133 2.53 -17.66 4.32
CA THR A 133 3.74 -18.49 4.47
C THR A 133 3.99 -19.36 3.25
N GLY A 134 5.27 -19.50 2.86
CA GLY A 134 5.69 -20.24 1.67
C GLY A 134 5.58 -19.48 0.35
N THR A 135 5.03 -18.25 0.36
CA THR A 135 5.03 -17.35 -0.79
C THR A 135 6.13 -16.31 -0.63
N TYR A 136 6.94 -16.11 -1.68
CA TYR A 136 7.94 -15.05 -1.70
C TYR A 136 7.27 -13.71 -1.99
N LYS A 137 7.48 -12.71 -1.14
CA LYS A 137 6.71 -11.47 -1.16
C LYS A 137 7.52 -10.27 -1.65
N TYR A 138 6.83 -9.17 -1.84
CA TYR A 138 7.39 -7.84 -2.09
C TYR A 138 6.50 -6.79 -1.43
N LEU A 139 7.11 -5.65 -1.15
CA LEU A 139 6.43 -4.44 -0.69
C LEU A 139 6.12 -3.57 -1.89
N GLU A 140 4.85 -3.23 -2.07
CA GLU A 140 4.39 -2.14 -2.93
C GLU A 140 4.17 -0.90 -2.07
N LEU A 141 4.92 0.16 -2.35
CA LEU A 141 4.91 1.38 -1.57
C LEU A 141 4.49 2.56 -2.45
N ALA A 142 3.58 3.37 -1.94
CA ALA A 142 3.21 4.67 -2.48
C ALA A 142 3.43 5.75 -1.42
N TYR A 143 4.16 6.81 -1.79
CA TYR A 143 4.42 7.94 -0.91
C TYR A 143 4.51 9.24 -1.72
N GLU A 144 4.36 10.36 -1.04
CA GLU A 144 4.63 11.67 -1.58
C GLU A 144 5.60 12.43 -0.68
N CYS A 145 6.24 13.44 -1.25
CA CYS A 145 7.05 14.40 -0.52
C CYS A 145 6.25 15.71 -0.45
N GLN A 146 5.94 16.16 0.77
CA GLN A 146 5.24 17.42 0.99
C GLN A 146 6.21 18.47 1.52
N SER A 147 6.21 19.66 0.92
CA SER A 147 6.94 20.80 1.51
C SER A 147 6.28 21.18 2.83
N LYS A 148 7.07 21.44 3.89
CA LYS A 148 6.51 22.09 5.09
C LYS A 148 5.92 23.43 4.65
N LYS A 149 4.60 23.56 4.65
CA LYS A 149 3.98 24.88 4.61
C LYS A 149 4.36 25.54 5.93
N THR A 150 5.26 26.51 5.90
CA THR A 150 5.39 27.45 7.01
C THR A 150 4.00 28.08 7.16
N SER A 151 3.30 27.77 8.25
CA SER A 151 2.14 28.54 8.66
C SER A 151 2.57 30.01 8.78
N PRO A 152 1.83 30.95 8.18
CA PRO A 152 2.13 32.38 8.30
C PRO A 152 2.11 32.86 9.75
#